data_AF-A0A6P1W6I7-F1
#
_entry.id   AF-A0A6P1W6I7-F1
#
_cell.length_a   1.000
_cell.length_b   1.000
_cell.length_c   1.000
_cell.angle_alpha   90.00
_cell.angle_beta   90.00
_cell.angle_gamma   90.00
#
_symmetry.space_group_name_H-M   'P 1'
#
loop_
_entity.id
_entity.type
_entity.pdbx_description
1 polymer ?
#
loop_
_entity_poly.entity_id
_entity_poly.type
_entity_poly.pdbx_seq_one_letter_code
_entity_poly.pdbx_strand_id
1 'polypeptide(L)'
;MKTSSALLSPAINMWKAWVGFNASHSIGLLFIGLINFYLALRYFGHLQADPFFFISTLLTIGFYVWLAKTYWFTIPLMGVSIALLCFVVSYVLTLVNH
;
A
#
# COMPACT_ATOMS: atom_id res chain seq x y z
N MET A 1 -15.39 -22.33 11.05
CA MET A 1 -15.52 -20.89 11.35
C MET A 1 -15.34 -20.69 12.84
N LYS A 2 -14.44 -19.80 13.29
CA LYS A 2 -14.47 -19.34 14.69
C LYS A 2 -15.67 -18.40 14.80
N THR A 3 -16.74 -18.83 15.46
CA THR A 3 -17.87 -17.95 15.83
C THR A 3 -17.35 -16.96 16.86
N SER A 4 -17.07 -15.73 16.43
CA SER A 4 -16.73 -14.62 17.31
C SER A 4 -17.83 -13.58 17.18
N SER A 5 -18.48 -13.26 18.29
CA SER A 5 -19.30 -12.05 18.39
C SER A 5 -18.34 -10.87 18.59
N ALA A 6 -18.18 -10.05 17.55
CA ALA A 6 -17.42 -8.82 17.68
C ALA A 6 -18.20 -7.86 18.59
N LEU A 7 -17.67 -7.61 19.80
CA LEU A 7 -18.16 -6.56 20.67
C LEU A 7 -17.76 -5.21 20.06
N LEU A 8 -18.67 -4.59 19.33
CA LEU A 8 -18.53 -3.25 18.77
C LEU A 8 -19.20 -2.23 19.69
N SER A 9 -18.71 -0.99 19.65
CA SER A 9 -19.41 0.13 20.30
C SER A 9 -20.86 0.19 19.81
N PRO A 10 -21.85 0.54 20.68
CA PRO A 10 -23.25 0.64 20.28
C PRO A 10 -23.51 1.55 19.06
N ALA A 11 -22.60 2.49 18.79
CA ALA A 11 -22.68 3.40 17.65
C ALA A 11 -22.24 2.79 16.30
N ILE A 12 -21.51 1.66 16.32
CA ILE A 12 -20.89 1.02 15.16
C ILE A 12 -21.49 -0.37 14.96
N ASN A 13 -22.04 -0.61 13.77
CA ASN A 13 -22.40 -1.95 13.33
C ASN A 13 -21.31 -2.54 12.42
N MET A 14 -21.40 -3.84 12.14
CA MET A 14 -20.41 -4.54 11.32
C MET A 14 -20.24 -3.92 9.93
N TRP A 15 -21.33 -3.39 9.32
CA TRP A 15 -21.28 -2.73 8.03
C TRP A 15 -20.44 -1.45 8.06
N LYS A 16 -20.71 -0.55 9.02
CA LYS A 16 -19.94 0.69 9.22
C LYS A 16 -18.47 0.40 9.50
N ALA A 17 -18.19 -0.62 10.33
CA ALA A 17 -16.82 -1.06 10.62
C ALA A 17 -16.10 -1.54 9.35
N TRP A 18 -16.77 -2.36 8.53
CA TRP A 18 -16.23 -2.87 7.28
C TRP A 18 -15.96 -1.74 6.27
N VAL A 19 -16.91 -0.83 6.07
CA VAL A 19 -16.72 0.33 5.18
C VAL A 19 -15.56 1.20 5.67
N GLY A 20 -15.51 1.52 6.96
CA GLY A 20 -14.44 2.33 7.56
C GLY A 20 -13.06 1.69 7.40
N PHE A 21 -12.95 0.38 7.62
CA PHE A 21 -11.72 -0.37 7.42
C PHE A 21 -11.24 -0.35 5.97
N ASN A 22 -12.13 -0.61 5.00
CA ASN A 22 -11.73 -0.59 3.59
C ASN A 22 -11.38 0.82 3.11
N ALA A 23 -12.15 1.84 3.54
CA ALA A 23 -11.90 3.22 3.17
C ALA A 23 -10.56 3.72 3.70
N SER A 24 -10.23 3.44 4.97
CA SER A 24 -8.97 3.89 5.60
C SER A 24 -7.72 3.27 4.95
N HIS A 25 -7.78 1.99 4.58
CA HIS A 25 -6.66 1.35 3.87
C HIS A 25 -6.57 1.79 2.41
N SER A 26 -7.72 1.98 1.74
CA SER A 26 -7.76 2.44 0.36
C SER A 26 -7.18 3.85 0.22
N ILE A 27 -7.55 4.77 1.12
CA ILE A 27 -6.99 6.13 1.09
C ILE A 27 -5.49 6.13 1.40
N GLY A 28 -5.02 5.23 2.27
CA GLY A 28 -3.58 5.03 2.53
C GLY A 28 -2.82 4.61 1.27
N LEU A 29 -3.31 3.60 0.55
CA LEU A 29 -2.71 3.15 -0.72
C LEU A 29 -2.74 4.24 -1.80
N LEU A 30 -3.85 4.97 -1.93
CA LEU A 30 -3.97 6.09 -2.86
C LEU A 30 -2.97 7.21 -2.53
N PHE A 31 -2.83 7.56 -1.26
CA PHE A 31 -1.88 8.57 -0.82
C PHE A 31 -0.45 8.18 -1.16
N ILE A 32 -0.04 6.95 -0.86
CA ILE A 32 1.30 6.44 -1.18
C ILE A 32 1.56 6.51 -2.70
N GLY A 33 0.59 6.08 -3.51
CA GLY A 33 0.68 6.13 -4.96
C GLY A 33 0.80 7.56 -5.49
N LEU A 34 -0.05 8.48 -5.03
CA LEU A 34 -0.05 9.87 -5.44
C LEU A 34 1.24 10.60 -5.08
N ILE A 35 1.77 10.40 -3.87
CA ILE A 35 3.03 11.02 -3.44
C ILE A 35 4.19 10.49 -4.28
N ASN A 36 4.29 9.17 -4.47
CA ASN A 36 5.34 8.60 -5.31
C ASN A 36 5.25 9.07 -6.76
N PHE A 37 4.03 9.15 -7.31
CA PHE A 37 3.83 9.67 -8.67
C PHE A 37 4.25 11.14 -8.79
N TYR A 38 3.87 11.98 -7.83
CA TYR A 38 4.28 13.39 -7.79
C TYR A 38 5.80 13.55 -7.67
N LEU A 39 6.44 12.79 -6.77
CA LEU A 39 7.89 12.78 -6.62
C LEU A 39 8.60 12.32 -7.89
N ALA A 40 8.09 11.27 -8.56
CA ALA A 40 8.63 10.78 -9.82
C ALA A 40 8.53 11.82 -10.95
N LEU A 41 7.45 12.61 -11.01
CA LEU A 41 7.28 13.62 -12.05
C LEU A 41 8.06 14.91 -11.80
N ARG A 42 8.23 15.32 -10.53
CA ARG A 42 8.77 16.65 -10.20
C ARG A 42 10.16 16.61 -9.58
N TYR A 43 10.51 15.53 -8.90
CA TYR A 43 11.71 15.40 -8.07
C TYR A 43 12.45 14.09 -8.33
N PHE A 44 12.40 13.58 -9.57
CA PHE A 44 13.02 12.30 -9.91
C PHE A 44 14.50 12.22 -9.53
N GLY A 45 15.27 13.30 -9.76
CA GLY A 45 16.67 13.35 -9.36
C GLY A 45 16.90 13.17 -7.84
N HIS A 46 15.94 13.57 -7.00
CA HIS A 46 16.03 13.37 -5.55
C HIS A 46 15.67 11.92 -5.17
N LEU A 47 14.68 11.32 -5.85
CA LEU A 47 14.36 9.90 -5.71
C LEU A 47 15.55 9.01 -6.09
N GLN A 48 16.31 9.40 -7.12
CA GLN A 48 17.49 8.68 -7.56
C GLN A 48 18.69 8.84 -6.60
N ALA A 49 18.88 10.04 -6.06
CA ALA A 49 20.03 10.35 -5.20
C ALA A 49 20.01 9.68 -3.82
N ASP A 50 18.83 9.39 -3.26
CA ASP A 50 18.70 8.80 -1.93
C ASP A 50 17.82 7.52 -1.96
N PRO A 51 18.38 6.33 -1.68
CA PRO A 51 17.64 5.08 -1.68
C PRO A 51 16.53 5.02 -0.61
N PHE A 52 16.54 5.92 0.37
CA PHE A 52 15.54 5.99 1.42
C PHE A 52 14.10 6.01 0.89
N PHE A 53 13.83 6.78 -0.18
CA PHE A 53 12.47 6.89 -0.74
C PHE A 53 11.99 5.60 -1.39
N PHE A 54 12.89 4.89 -2.09
CA PHE A 54 12.57 3.58 -2.67
C PHE A 54 12.37 2.52 -1.59
N ILE A 55 13.30 2.42 -0.64
CA ILE A 55 13.24 1.42 0.43
C ILE A 55 11.98 1.63 1.29
N SER A 56 11.68 2.86 1.69
CA SER A 56 10.47 3.17 2.47
C SER A 56 9.18 2.81 1.72
N THR A 57 9.11 3.11 0.43
CA THR A 57 7.96 2.74 -0.42
C THR A 57 7.85 1.22 -0.57
N LEU A 58 8.95 0.51 -0.82
CA LEU A 58 8.98 -0.95 -0.95
C LEU A 58 8.58 -1.66 0.34
N LEU A 59 9.10 -1.23 1.49
CA LEU A 59 8.72 -1.77 2.79
C LEU A 59 7.23 -1.54 3.07
N THR A 60 6.73 -0.34 2.79
CA THR A 60 5.32 0.01 3.02
C THR A 60 4.40 -0.82 2.13
N ILE A 61 4.65 -0.87 0.82
CA ILE A 61 3.81 -1.66 -0.10
C ILE A 61 3.96 -3.15 0.17
N GLY A 62 5.15 -3.63 0.52
CA GLY A 62 5.37 -5.02 0.94
C GLY A 62 4.54 -5.39 2.18
N PHE A 63 4.47 -4.49 3.16
CA PHE A 63 3.58 -4.65 4.31
C PHE A 63 2.11 -4.70 3.90
N TYR A 64 1.68 -3.86 2.95
CA TYR A 64 0.31 -3.91 2.40
C TYR A 64 0.02 -5.21 1.64
N VAL A 65 0.98 -5.79 0.93
CA VAL A 65 0.83 -7.12 0.30
C VAL A 65 0.62 -8.19 1.38
N TRP A 66 1.41 -8.15 2.47
CA TRP A 66 1.23 -9.06 3.60
C TRP A 66 -0.14 -8.90 4.27
N LEU A 67 -0.58 -7.66 4.52
CA LEU A 67 -1.92 -7.37 5.04
C LEU A 67 -3.00 -7.89 4.11
N ALA A 68 -2.89 -7.61 2.80
CA ALA A 68 -3.88 -8.02 1.82
C ALA A 68 -3.99 -9.55 1.72
N LYS A 69 -2.86 -10.26 1.76
CA LYS A 69 -2.81 -11.72 1.76
C LYS A 69 -3.44 -12.32 3.01
N THR A 70 -3.24 -11.68 4.17
CA THR A 70 -3.69 -12.22 5.46
C THR A 70 -5.14 -11.87 5.78
N TYR A 71 -5.59 -10.67 5.42
CA TYR A 71 -6.83 -10.09 5.94
C TYR A 71 -7.81 -9.59 4.88
N TRP A 72 -7.40 -9.43 3.61
CA TRP A 72 -8.24 -8.83 2.57
C TRP A 72 -8.66 -9.82 1.49
N PHE A 73 -9.44 -9.32 0.53
CA PHE A 73 -9.88 -10.07 -0.66
C PHE A 73 -8.81 -10.09 -1.75
N THR A 74 -8.93 -11.03 -2.69
CA THR A 74 -7.97 -11.24 -3.77
C THR A 74 -7.75 -10.03 -4.68
N ILE A 75 -8.80 -9.21 -4.92
CA ILE A 75 -8.70 -8.06 -5.82
C ILE A 75 -7.70 -7.01 -5.29
N PRO A 76 -7.84 -6.50 -4.04
CA PRO A 76 -6.82 -5.66 -3.43
C PRO A 76 -5.42 -6.28 -3.47
N LEU A 77 -5.29 -7.58 -3.16
CA LEU A 77 -4.00 -8.28 -3.16
C LEU A 77 -3.32 -8.22 -4.53
N MET A 78 -4.06 -8.46 -5.62
CA MET A 78 -3.52 -8.34 -6.98
C MET A 78 -3.03 -6.91 -7.26
N GLY A 79 -3.84 -5.91 -6.92
CA GLY A 79 -3.48 -4.50 -7.14
C GLY A 79 -2.21 -4.09 -6.40
N VAL A 80 -2.11 -4.38 -5.10
CA VAL A 80 -0.90 -4.03 -4.32
C VAL A 80 0.33 -4.85 -4.72
N SER A 81 0.14 -6.09 -5.19
CA SER A 81 1.25 -6.92 -5.69
C SER A 81 1.81 -6.39 -7.01
N ILE A 82 0.94 -5.95 -7.93
CA ILE A 82 1.36 -5.29 -9.17
C ILE A 82 2.12 -4.01 -8.85
N ALA A 83 1.60 -3.18 -7.93
CA ALA A 83 2.29 -1.97 -7.49
C ALA A 83 3.68 -2.27 -6.91
N LEU A 84 3.81 -3.31 -6.07
CA LEU A 84 5.09 -3.74 -5.52
C LEU A 84 6.08 -4.09 -6.64
N LEU A 85 5.65 -4.90 -7.61
CA LEU A 85 6.48 -5.28 -8.76
C LEU A 85 6.94 -4.05 -9.54
N CYS A 86 6.05 -3.10 -9.80
CA CYS A 86 6.41 -1.85 -10.49
C CYS A 86 7.47 -1.06 -9.71
N PHE A 87 7.33 -0.92 -8.39
CA PHE A 87 8.33 -0.24 -7.57
C PHE A 87 9.67 -0.98 -7.52
N VAL A 88 9.66 -2.32 -7.44
CA VAL A 88 10.89 -3.13 -7.49
C VAL A 88 11.60 -2.93 -8.83
N VAL A 89 10.87 -3.03 -9.95
CA VAL A 89 11.43 -2.81 -11.29
C VAL A 89 11.98 -1.39 -11.42
N SER A 90 11.24 -0.38 -10.95
CA SER A 90 11.70 1.02 -10.97
C SER A 90 12.99 1.21 -10.18
N TYR A 91 13.12 0.58 -9.02
CA TYR A 91 14.33 0.68 -8.20
C TYR A 91 15.51 -0.02 -8.86
N VAL A 92 15.30 -1.24 -9.39
CA VAL A 92 16.34 -1.98 -10.13
C VAL A 92 16.81 -1.19 -11.35
N LEU A 93 15.90 -0.62 -12.14
CA LEU A 93 16.25 0.23 -13.27
C LEU A 93 17.02 1.49 -12.85
N THR A 94 16.68 2.06 -11.69
CA THR A 94 17.41 3.22 -11.17
C THR A 94 18.83 2.85 -10.80
N LEU A 95 19.06 1.68 -10.19
CA LEU A 95 20.39 1.19 -9.84
C LEU A 95 21.25 0.85 -11.06
N VAL A 96 20.65 0.40 -12.17
CA VAL A 96 21.38 0.03 -13.40
C VAL A 96 21.75 1.27 -14.24
N ASN A 97 20.96 2.34 -14.17
CA ASN A 97 21.20 3.58 -14.91
C ASN A 97 22.03 4.62 -14.13
N HIS A 98 22.49 4.25 -12.93
CA HIS A 98 23.41 5.03 -12.10
C HIS A 98 24.85 4.59 -12.32
#